data_AF-A0ABD6CFU6-F1
#
_entry.id   AF-A0ABD6CFU6-F1
#
_cell.length_a   1.000
_cell.length_b   1.000
_cell.length_c   1.000
_cell.angle_alpha   90.00
_cell.angle_beta   90.00
_cell.angle_gamma   90.00
#
_symmetry.space_group_name_H-M   'P 1'
#
loop_
_entity.id
_entity.type
_entity.pdbx_description
1 polymer ?
#
loop_
_entity_poly.entity_id
_entity_poly.type
_entity_poly.pdbx_seq_one_letter_code
_entity_poly.pdbx_strand_id
1 'polypeptide(L)'
;MPISADHFENIDTEGDEPTPGTNAHEILSFLEQHPDQAFTQSEIADETDVTRGSVGPTLVRLRESGRVDHRGKYWRISDHARSLDHAADHADAVAASYEEESFDYDEWQAHAVDPREDRE
;
A
#
# COMPACT_ATOMS: atom_id res chain seq x y z
N MET A 1 -25.62 4.16 15.17
CA MET A 1 -26.21 4.84 13.99
C MET A 1 -26.06 3.90 12.81
N PRO A 2 -27.14 3.58 12.07
CA PRO A 2 -27.00 2.83 10.82
C PRO A 2 -26.29 3.71 9.77
N ILE A 3 -25.48 3.09 8.93
CA ILE A 3 -24.86 3.70 7.74
C ILE A 3 -25.72 3.40 6.50
N SER A 4 -25.64 4.23 5.46
CA SER A 4 -26.32 3.95 4.18
C SER A 4 -25.65 2.80 3.43
N ALA A 5 -26.38 2.18 2.49
CA ALA A 5 -25.81 1.16 1.60
C ALA A 5 -24.65 1.73 0.79
N ASP A 6 -24.78 2.96 0.27
CA ASP A 6 -23.69 3.63 -0.44
C ASP A 6 -22.46 3.85 0.45
N HIS A 7 -22.65 4.19 1.72
CA HIS A 7 -21.53 4.32 2.66
C HIS A 7 -20.89 2.95 2.94
N PHE A 8 -21.68 1.88 3.05
CA PHE A 8 -21.15 0.52 3.25
C PHE A 8 -20.24 0.07 2.11
N GLU A 9 -20.64 0.28 0.85
CA GLU A 9 -19.84 -0.08 -0.33
C GLU A 9 -18.53 0.73 -0.45
N ASN A 10 -18.42 1.87 0.26
CA ASN A 10 -17.25 2.74 0.21
C ASN A 10 -16.32 2.58 1.44
N ILE A 11 -16.68 1.78 2.45
CA ILE A 11 -15.84 1.57 3.64
C ILE A 11 -14.52 0.88 3.29
N ASP A 12 -14.54 -0.02 2.29
CA ASP A 12 -13.35 -0.78 1.88
C ASP A 12 -12.40 0.05 0.98
N THR A 13 -12.79 1.28 0.62
CA THR A 13 -11.99 2.18 -0.25
C THR A 13 -11.05 3.09 0.56
N GLU A 14 -11.24 3.18 1.88
CA GLU A 14 -10.38 3.95 2.79
C GLU A 14 -9.12 3.13 3.15
N GLY A 15 -8.18 3.05 2.20
CA GLY A 15 -6.80 2.59 2.42
C GLY A 15 -6.66 1.09 2.68
N ASP A 16 -6.12 0.36 1.70
CA ASP A 16 -5.72 -1.06 1.82
C ASP A 16 -4.51 -1.25 2.77
N GLU A 17 -4.06 -0.18 3.45
CA GLU A 17 -3.01 -0.21 4.47
C GLU A 17 -3.61 -0.38 5.87
N PRO A 18 -3.10 -1.34 6.65
CA PRO A 18 -3.49 -1.50 8.05
C PRO A 18 -3.23 -0.24 8.89
N THR A 19 -4.28 0.27 9.54
CA THR A 19 -4.17 1.42 10.44
C THR A 19 -3.21 1.14 11.60
N PRO A 20 -2.35 2.11 12.00
CA PRO A 20 -1.47 1.98 13.15
C PRO A 20 -2.21 1.54 14.42
N GLY A 21 -1.58 0.65 15.20
CA GLY A 21 -2.16 0.07 16.42
C GLY A 21 -3.14 -1.09 16.19
N THR A 22 -3.37 -1.50 14.94
CA THR A 22 -4.09 -2.75 14.63
C THR A 22 -3.15 -3.96 14.60
N ASN A 23 -3.69 -5.15 14.85
CA ASN A 23 -2.93 -6.40 14.75
C ASN A 23 -2.32 -6.61 13.35
N ALA A 24 -3.00 -6.14 12.30
CA ALA A 24 -2.52 -6.25 10.94
C ALA A 24 -1.31 -5.34 10.71
N HIS A 25 -1.36 -4.12 11.23
CA HIS A 25 -0.24 -3.18 11.17
C HIS A 25 0.98 -3.71 11.93
N GLU A 26 0.81 -4.15 13.18
CA GLU A 26 1.88 -4.77 13.99
C GLU A 26 2.60 -5.90 13.25
N ILE A 27 1.84 -6.87 12.70
CA ILE A 27 2.41 -8.00 11.98
C ILE A 27 3.11 -7.53 10.69
N LEU A 28 2.51 -6.62 9.93
CA LEU A 28 3.07 -6.16 8.67
C LEU A 28 4.38 -5.39 8.90
N SER A 29 4.39 -4.46 9.85
CA SER A 29 5.58 -3.70 10.26
C SER A 29 6.73 -4.61 10.71
N PHE A 30 6.44 -5.68 11.45
CA PHE A 30 7.45 -6.68 11.81
C PHE A 30 8.03 -7.37 10.57
N LEU A 31 7.19 -7.83 9.65
CA LEU A 31 7.64 -8.54 8.44
C LEU A 31 8.41 -7.62 7.48
N GLU A 32 8.05 -6.34 7.40
CA GLU A 32 8.76 -5.33 6.60
C GLU A 32 10.16 -5.05 7.13
N GLN A 33 10.37 -5.10 8.45
CA GLN A 33 11.70 -5.00 9.07
C GLN A 33 12.57 -6.25 8.82
N HIS A 34 11.96 -7.35 8.37
CA HIS A 34 12.63 -8.63 8.09
C HIS A 34 12.30 -9.17 6.68
N PRO A 35 12.59 -8.39 5.62
CA PRO A 35 12.05 -8.66 4.27
C PRO A 35 12.60 -9.94 3.62
N ASP A 36 13.77 -10.39 4.05
CA ASP A 36 14.47 -11.57 3.53
C ASP A 36 14.22 -12.84 4.34
N GLN A 37 13.36 -12.77 5.36
CA GLN A 37 13.09 -13.86 6.30
C GLN A 37 11.65 -14.34 6.21
N ALA A 38 11.40 -15.56 6.68
CA ALA A 38 10.07 -16.11 6.80
C ALA A 38 9.89 -16.74 8.18
N PHE A 39 8.71 -16.53 8.77
CA PHE A 39 8.43 -16.84 10.17
C PHE A 39 7.21 -17.74 10.29
N THR A 40 7.19 -18.57 11.31
CA THR A 40 5.99 -19.31 11.71
C THR A 40 5.02 -18.39 12.45
N GLN A 41 3.74 -18.79 12.52
CA GLN A 41 2.75 -18.05 13.32
C GLN A 41 3.15 -17.94 14.79
N SER A 42 3.82 -18.96 15.34
CA SER A 42 4.33 -18.94 16.71
C SER A 42 5.43 -17.89 16.88
N GLU A 43 6.39 -17.84 15.96
CA GLU A 43 7.48 -16.85 16.01
C GLU A 43 6.93 -15.43 15.84
N ILE A 44 6.00 -15.20 14.90
CA ILE A 44 5.34 -13.90 14.75
C ILE A 44 4.62 -13.49 16.03
N ALA A 45 3.93 -14.41 16.69
CA ALA A 45 3.25 -14.11 17.96
C ALA A 45 4.21 -13.91 19.14
N ASP A 46 5.46 -14.36 19.03
CA ASP A 46 6.49 -14.18 20.05
C ASP A 46 7.26 -12.86 19.86
N GLU A 47 7.39 -12.40 18.61
CA GLU A 47 8.08 -11.15 18.26
C GLU A 47 7.17 -9.92 18.17
N THR A 48 5.85 -10.10 18.17
CA THR A 48 4.86 -9.01 18.12
C THR A 48 3.98 -9.01 19.36
N ASP A 49 3.35 -7.86 19.65
CA ASP A 49 2.40 -7.74 20.76
C ASP A 49 1.00 -8.31 20.42
N VAL A 50 0.87 -9.00 19.27
CA VAL A 50 -0.38 -9.58 18.81
C VAL A 50 -0.67 -10.90 19.50
N THR A 51 -1.89 -11.03 20.05
CA THR A 51 -2.29 -12.27 20.71
C THR A 51 -2.22 -13.47 19.76
N ARG A 52 -1.71 -14.61 20.25
CA ARG A 52 -1.56 -15.85 19.45
C ARG A 52 -2.83 -16.26 18.69
N GLY A 53 -4.02 -16.04 19.27
CA GLY A 53 -5.30 -16.36 18.65
C GLY A 53 -5.67 -15.44 17.48
N SER A 54 -5.10 -14.24 17.41
CA SER A 54 -5.33 -13.27 16.34
C SER A 54 -4.33 -13.39 15.19
N VAL A 55 -3.11 -13.88 15.42
CA VAL A 55 -2.05 -13.95 14.40
C VAL A 55 -2.50 -14.74 13.16
N GLY A 56 -3.05 -15.94 13.34
CA GLY A 56 -3.50 -16.79 12.22
C GLY A 56 -4.57 -16.11 11.35
N PRO A 57 -5.73 -15.70 11.90
CA PRO A 57 -6.77 -15.01 11.13
C PRO A 57 -6.29 -13.70 10.47
N THR A 58 -5.41 -12.94 11.13
CA THR A 58 -4.85 -11.72 10.55
C THR A 58 -3.94 -12.02 9.36
N LEU A 59 -3.06 -13.01 9.47
CA LEU A 59 -2.18 -13.44 8.36
C LEU A 59 -2.97 -13.94 7.15
N VAL A 60 -4.09 -14.63 7.36
CA VAL A 60 -4.99 -15.04 6.26
C VAL A 60 -5.52 -13.82 5.52
N ARG A 61 -6.03 -12.81 6.24
CA ARG A 61 -6.52 -11.57 5.62
C ARG A 61 -5.44 -10.81 4.87
N LEU A 62 -4.26 -10.67 5.47
CA LEU A 62 -3.10 -10.03 4.82
C LEU A 62 -2.66 -10.78 3.55
N ARG A 63 -2.82 -12.10 3.51
CA ARG A 63 -2.56 -12.88 2.29
C ARG A 63 -3.63 -12.65 1.24
N GLU A 64 -4.89 -12.57 1.64
CA GLU A 64 -6.01 -12.28 0.72
C GLU A 64 -5.86 -10.91 0.06
N SER A 65 -5.31 -9.92 0.78
CA SER A 65 -4.92 -8.61 0.22
C SER A 65 -3.54 -8.57 -0.43
N GLY A 66 -2.88 -9.73 -0.61
CA GLY A 66 -1.59 -9.82 -1.33
C GLY A 66 -0.38 -9.22 -0.60
N ARG A 67 -0.52 -8.85 0.68
CA ARG A 67 0.55 -8.24 1.49
C ARG A 67 1.58 -9.25 1.97
N VAL A 68 1.18 -10.50 2.21
CA VAL A 68 2.09 -11.55 2.69
C VAL A 68 2.02 -12.82 1.85
N ASP A 69 3.15 -13.52 1.75
CA ASP A 69 3.27 -14.83 1.16
C ASP A 69 3.17 -15.93 2.23
N HIS A 70 2.60 -17.08 1.86
CA HIS A 70 2.52 -18.26 2.72
C HIS A 70 3.04 -19.53 2.04
N ARG A 71 3.95 -20.25 2.69
CA ARG A 71 4.50 -21.55 2.24
C ARG A 71 4.63 -22.50 3.44
N GLY A 72 3.84 -23.57 3.45
CA GLY A 72 3.90 -24.58 4.51
C GLY A 72 3.42 -24.02 5.85
N LYS A 73 4.34 -23.77 6.77
CA LYS A 73 4.07 -23.11 8.06
C LYS A 73 4.62 -21.68 8.14
N TYR A 74 5.27 -21.23 7.07
CA TYR A 74 6.07 -20.00 7.05
C TYR A 74 5.35 -18.89 6.29
N TRP A 75 5.48 -17.69 6.82
CA TRP A 75 4.87 -16.45 6.35
C TRP A 75 5.96 -15.39 6.18
N ARG A 76 5.84 -14.55 5.15
CA ARG A 76 6.76 -13.42 4.94
C ARG A 76 6.07 -12.27 4.21
N ILE A 77 6.67 -11.09 4.23
CA ILE A 77 6.21 -9.97 3.41
C ILE A 77 6.33 -10.30 1.91
N SER A 78 5.30 -9.96 1.15
CA SER A 78 5.22 -10.18 -0.30
C SER A 78 6.23 -9.29 -1.04
N ASP A 79 6.96 -9.86 -2.01
CA ASP A 79 7.82 -9.06 -2.89
C ASP A 79 6.99 -8.13 -3.79
N HIS A 80 5.78 -8.56 -4.16
CA HIS A 80 4.87 -7.76 -4.97
C HIS A 80 4.36 -6.54 -4.21
N ALA A 81 3.98 -6.72 -2.93
CA ALA A 81 3.56 -5.60 -2.09
C ALA A 81 4.68 -4.56 -1.99
N ARG A 82 5.90 -4.99 -1.67
CA ARG A 82 7.09 -4.12 -1.64
C ARG A 82 7.34 -3.39 -2.96
N SER A 83 7.15 -4.07 -4.09
CA SER A 83 7.32 -3.44 -5.41
C SER A 83 6.29 -2.36 -5.69
N LEU A 84 5.06 -2.49 -5.19
CA LEU A 84 4.03 -1.47 -5.35
C LEU A 84 4.32 -0.26 -4.48
N ASP A 85 4.68 -0.47 -3.21
CA ASP A 85 5.00 0.63 -2.28
C ASP A 85 6.19 1.44 -2.81
N HIS A 86 7.26 0.77 -3.28
CA HIS A 86 8.38 1.46 -3.92
C HIS A 86 7.99 2.23 -5.19
N ALA A 87 7.04 1.73 -5.97
CA ALA A 87 6.58 2.44 -7.16
C ALA A 87 5.75 3.68 -6.79
N ALA A 88 4.92 3.59 -5.75
CA ALA A 88 4.16 4.71 -5.21
C ALA A 88 5.09 5.78 -4.62
N ASP A 89 6.01 5.40 -3.74
CA ASP A 89 7.03 6.29 -3.16
C ASP A 89 7.84 7.01 -4.26
N HIS A 90 8.22 6.29 -5.31
CA HIS A 90 8.95 6.87 -6.43
C HIS A 90 8.08 7.87 -7.21
N ALA A 91 6.82 7.54 -7.48
CA ALA A 91 5.89 8.43 -8.16
C ALA A 91 5.64 9.71 -7.35
N ASP A 92 5.47 9.60 -6.03
CA ASP A 92 5.29 10.74 -5.13
C ASP A 92 6.54 11.62 -5.08
N ALA A 93 7.74 11.01 -4.99
CA ALA A 93 8.99 11.75 -5.03
C ALA A 93 9.18 12.50 -6.36
N VAL A 94 8.79 11.88 -7.48
CA VAL A 94 8.81 12.52 -8.80
C VAL A 94 7.79 13.67 -8.83
N ALA A 95 6.55 13.45 -8.41
CA ALA A 95 5.52 14.49 -8.36
C ALA A 95 5.97 15.70 -7.52
N ALA A 96 6.50 15.46 -6.32
CA ALA A 96 7.02 16.51 -5.44
C ALA A 96 8.17 17.32 -6.09
N SER A 97 9.00 16.68 -6.92
CA SER A 97 10.08 17.38 -7.64
C SER A 97 9.56 18.36 -8.71
N TYR A 98 8.37 18.13 -9.27
CA TYR A 98 7.73 19.04 -10.23
C TYR A 98 6.88 20.12 -9.56
N GLU A 99 6.46 19.96 -8.31
CA GLU A 99 5.70 20.98 -7.57
C GLU A 99 6.57 22.16 -7.10
N GLU A 100 7.90 22.00 -7.07
CA GLU A 100 8.83 23.05 -6.66
C GLU A 100 9.05 24.11 -7.76
N GLU A 101 8.77 23.77 -9.02
CA GLU A 101 8.91 24.66 -10.17
C GLU A 101 7.52 25.10 -10.65
N SER A 102 7.25 26.41 -10.60
CA SER A 102 5.97 26.94 -11.09
C SER A 102 5.84 26.70 -12.59
N PHE A 103 4.69 26.17 -13.03
CA PHE A 103 4.42 25.93 -14.45
C PHE A 103 4.60 27.22 -15.28
N ASP A 104 5.59 27.23 -16.18
CA ASP A 104 5.81 28.33 -17.11
C ASP A 104 4.82 28.22 -18.28
N TYR A 105 3.70 28.93 -18.13
CA TYR A 105 2.63 28.95 -19.12
C TYR A 105 3.09 29.57 -20.45
N ASP A 106 3.96 30.59 -20.39
CA ASP A 106 4.40 31.32 -21.58
C ASP A 106 5.37 30.46 -22.42
N GLU A 107 6.30 29.74 -21.79
CA GLU A 107 7.18 28.78 -22.45
C GLU A 107 6.38 27.63 -23.08
N TRP A 108 5.43 27.05 -22.33
CA TRP A 108 4.59 25.96 -22.84
C TRP A 108 3.72 26.40 -24.03
N GLN A 109 3.10 27.60 -23.95
CA GLN A 109 2.31 28.15 -25.04
C GLN A 109 3.11 28.38 -26.32
N ALA A 110 4.39 28.75 -26.22
CA ALA A 110 5.24 28.93 -27.40
C ALA A 110 5.43 27.63 -28.21
N HIS A 111 5.26 26.47 -27.57
CA HIS A 111 5.38 25.14 -28.18
C HIS A 111 4.03 24.43 -28.37
N ALA A 112 2.93 25.03 -27.92
CA ALA A 112 1.59 24.45 -28.06
C ALA A 112 1.13 24.52 -29.52
N VAL A 113 0.70 23.38 -30.06
CA VAL A 113 0.06 23.31 -31.37
C VAL A 113 -1.36 23.84 -31.24
N ASP A 114 -1.76 24.81 -32.08
CA ASP A 114 -3.15 25.30 -32.12
C ASP A 114 -4.01 24.32 -32.93
N PRO A 115 -4.94 23.57 -32.32
CA PRO A 115 -5.79 22.61 -33.02
C PRO A 115 -6.79 23.26 -34.00
N ARG A 116 -6.86 24.60 -34.06
CA ARG A 116 -7.64 25.33 -35.07
C ARG A 116 -6.92 25.49 -36.40
N GLU A 117 -5.60 25.36 -36.43
CA GLU A 117 -4.80 25.48 -37.65
C GLU A 117 -4.60 24.12 -38.36
N ASP A 118 -4.79 22.99 -37.65
CA ASP A 118 -4.58 21.63 -38.16
C ASP A 118 -5.83 20.93 -38.74
N ARG A 119 -6.95 21.64 -38.90
CA ARG A 119 -8.16 21.06 -39.52
C ARG A 119 -8.15 21.31 -41.04
N GLU A 120 -7.38 20.54 -41.79
CA GLU A 120 -7.51 20.36 -43.25
C GLU A 120 -8.21 19.05 -43.62
#